data_AF-A0A2A7AVC0-F1
#
_entry.id   AF-A0A2A7AVC0-F1
#
_cell.length_a   1.000
_cell.length_b   1.000
_cell.length_c   1.000
_cell.angle_alpha   90.00
_cell.angle_beta   90.00
_cell.angle_gamma   90.00
#
_symmetry.space_group_name_H-M   'P 1'
#
loop_
_entity.id
_entity.type
_entity.pdbx_description
1 polymer ?
#
loop_
_entity_poly.entity_id
_entity_poly.type
_entity_poly.pdbx_seq_one_letter_code
_entity_poly.pdbx_strand_id
1 'polypeptide(L)'
;MYDLREHKELISRLVSEANQNDPNWEWSVRRLSKNVACIFWGYLEYCDEAELSFSIKLGEADGRCWVEARNEHGWILESEIVADKNLPFLNCPIDKAIEKMVRCIVNTAHACY
;
A
#
# COMPACT_ATOMS: atom_id res chain seq x y z
N MET A 1 -16.83 -7.21 3.99
CA MET A 1 -15.39 -7.20 4.28
C MET A 1 -14.65 -7.24 2.95
N TYR A 2 -13.86 -6.22 2.67
CA TYR A 2 -13.03 -6.15 1.46
C TYR A 2 -11.91 -7.21 1.48
N ASP A 3 -11.32 -7.48 0.33
CA ASP A 3 -10.22 -8.43 0.15
C ASP A 3 -9.20 -7.89 -0.85
N LEU A 4 -7.98 -7.57 -0.39
CA LEU A 4 -6.94 -7.01 -1.27
C LEU A 4 -6.54 -7.96 -2.42
N ARG A 5 -6.83 -9.25 -2.31
CA ARG A 5 -6.57 -10.21 -3.39
C ARG A 5 -7.49 -9.98 -4.60
N GLU A 6 -8.68 -9.43 -4.38
CA GLU A 6 -9.60 -9.02 -5.46
C GLU A 6 -9.05 -7.82 -6.25
N HIS A 7 -8.11 -7.07 -5.65
CA HIS A 7 -7.46 -5.90 -6.25
C HIS A 7 -6.01 -6.19 -6.68
N LYS A 8 -5.64 -7.47 -6.82
CA LYS A 8 -4.27 -7.90 -7.19
C LYS A 8 -3.77 -7.23 -8.46
N GLU A 9 -4.60 -7.18 -9.51
CA GLU A 9 -4.21 -6.64 -10.81
C GLU A 9 -3.89 -5.15 -10.71
N LEU A 10 -4.72 -4.40 -9.98
CA LEU A 10 -4.49 -2.97 -9.72
C LEU A 10 -3.17 -2.75 -8.96
N ILE A 11 -2.96 -3.47 -7.86
CA ILE A 11 -1.74 -3.35 -7.04
C ILE A 11 -0.51 -3.70 -7.89
N SER A 12 -0.57 -4.81 -8.63
CA SER A 12 0.54 -5.27 -9.47
C SER A 12 0.85 -4.27 -10.58
N ARG A 13 -0.17 -3.67 -11.21
CA ARG A 13 0.01 -2.63 -12.22
C ARG A 13 0.70 -1.39 -11.64
N LEU A 14 0.22 -0.89 -10.50
CA LEU A 14 0.80 0.31 -9.86
C LEU A 14 2.24 0.09 -9.40
N VAL A 15 2.56 -1.09 -8.86
CA VAL A 15 3.94 -1.45 -8.49
C VAL A 15 4.81 -1.61 -9.74
N SER A 16 4.27 -2.16 -10.84
CA SER A 16 4.99 -2.23 -12.12
C SER A 16 5.24 -0.86 -12.73
N GLU A 17 4.29 0.07 -12.61
CA GLU A 17 4.47 1.47 -13.00
C GLU A 17 5.58 2.13 -12.17
N ALA A 18 5.62 1.90 -10.85
CA ALA A 18 6.71 2.37 -10.00
C ALA A 18 8.06 1.80 -10.44
N ASN A 19 8.12 0.49 -10.71
CA ASN A 19 9.32 -0.19 -11.19
C ASN A 19 9.84 0.38 -12.52
N GLN A 20 8.93 0.70 -13.46
CA GLN A 20 9.33 1.29 -14.75
C GLN A 20 9.86 2.72 -14.63
N ASN A 21 9.43 3.44 -13.58
CA ASN A 21 9.82 4.82 -13.35
C ASN A 21 11.04 4.98 -12.41
N ASP A 22 11.53 3.89 -11.82
CA ASP A 22 12.70 3.87 -10.95
C ASP A 22 13.86 3.13 -11.65
N PRO A 23 14.84 3.86 -12.23
CA PRO A 23 15.94 3.24 -12.96
C PRO A 23 17.00 2.60 -12.05
N ASN A 24 16.98 2.89 -10.74
CA ASN A 24 18.03 2.49 -9.82
C ASN A 24 17.63 1.27 -8.98
N TRP A 25 16.34 1.15 -8.65
CA TRP A 25 15.87 0.16 -7.69
C TRP A 25 14.62 -0.55 -8.17
N GLU A 26 14.57 -1.86 -7.93
CA GLU A 26 13.41 -2.68 -8.29
C GLU A 26 12.26 -2.53 -7.29
N TRP A 27 11.04 -2.50 -7.80
CA TRP A 27 9.80 -2.52 -7.05
C TRP A 27 9.05 -3.83 -7.31
N SER A 28 8.60 -4.50 -6.25
CA SER A 28 7.86 -5.76 -6.39
C SER A 28 6.81 -5.99 -5.29
N VAL A 29 5.77 -6.79 -5.61
CA VAL A 29 4.81 -7.27 -4.62
C VAL A 29 5.31 -8.60 -4.05
N ARG A 30 5.80 -8.60 -2.81
CA ARG A 30 6.36 -9.81 -2.18
C ARG A 30 5.30 -10.71 -1.56
N ARG A 31 4.25 -10.11 -1.01
CA ARG A 31 3.16 -10.85 -0.36
C ARG A 31 1.85 -10.15 -0.66
N LEU A 32 0.84 -10.94 -0.99
CA LEU A 32 -0.53 -10.47 -1.09
C LEU A 32 -1.44 -11.43 -0.34
N SER A 33 -2.12 -10.90 0.66
CA SER A 33 -3.10 -11.60 1.48
C SER A 33 -4.39 -10.80 1.51
N LYS A 34 -5.42 -11.32 2.18
CA LYS A 34 -6.72 -10.66 2.26
C LYS A 34 -6.65 -9.22 2.80
N ASN A 35 -5.83 -9.00 3.83
CA ASN A 35 -5.78 -7.72 4.55
C ASN A 35 -4.44 -6.98 4.41
N VAL A 36 -3.42 -7.60 3.81
CA VAL A 36 -2.10 -7.00 3.68
C VAL A 36 -1.50 -7.29 2.31
N ALA A 37 -0.98 -6.25 1.65
CA ALA A 37 -0.07 -6.35 0.53
C ALA A 37 1.30 -5.77 0.94
N CYS A 38 2.38 -6.54 0.79
CA CYS A 38 3.75 -6.10 1.06
C CYS A 38 4.42 -5.70 -0.26
N ILE A 39 4.91 -4.46 -0.31
CA ILE A 39 5.57 -3.86 -1.46
C ILE A 39 7.04 -3.67 -1.09
N PHE A 40 7.92 -4.31 -1.84
CA PHE A 40 9.36 -4.22 -1.66
C PHE A 40 9.95 -3.20 -2.62
N TRP A 41 11.00 -2.54 -2.14
CA TRP A 41 11.83 -1.62 -2.89
C TRP A 41 13.29 -2.00 -2.71
N GLY A 42 14.03 -2.16 -3.81
CA GLY A 42 15.39 -2.71 -3.85
C GLY A 42 16.40 -1.95 -2.99
N TYR A 43 16.17 -0.66 -2.74
CA TYR A 43 17.02 0.14 -1.84
C TYR A 43 17.12 -0.47 -0.43
N LEU A 44 16.06 -1.13 0.07
CA LEU A 44 16.11 -1.77 1.39
C LEU A 44 17.14 -2.89 1.45
N GLU A 45 17.39 -3.60 0.34
CA GLU A 45 18.47 -4.60 0.29
C GLU A 45 19.85 -3.95 0.35
N TYR A 46 20.02 -2.79 -0.29
CA TYR A 46 21.26 -2.00 -0.16
C TYR A 46 21.52 -1.52 1.27
N CYS A 47 20.46 -1.33 2.07
CA CYS A 47 20.55 -0.96 3.49
C CYS A 47 20.68 -2.15 4.46
N ASP A 48 20.92 -3.37 3.98
CA ASP A 48 20.89 -4.61 4.79
C ASP A 48 19.52 -4.87 5.47
N GLU A 49 18.44 -4.30 4.92
CA GLU A 49 17.05 -4.41 5.39
C GLU A 49 16.18 -5.23 4.42
N ALA A 50 16.79 -6.19 3.73
CA ALA A 50 16.15 -6.97 2.67
C ALA A 50 14.91 -7.75 3.13
N GLU A 51 14.70 -7.97 4.42
CA GLU A 51 13.51 -8.63 4.99
C GLU A 51 12.31 -7.68 5.19
N LEU A 52 12.54 -6.36 5.14
CA LEU A 52 11.50 -5.36 5.33
C LEU A 52 10.73 -5.07 4.03
N SER A 53 9.55 -4.46 4.17
CA SER A 53 8.71 -4.04 3.06
C SER A 53 7.73 -2.98 3.53
N PHE A 54 7.43 -2.03 2.65
CA PHE A 54 6.25 -1.19 2.79
C PHE A 54 4.99 -2.05 2.74
N SER A 55 3.87 -1.54 3.24
CA SER A 55 2.62 -2.30 3.17
C SER A 55 1.37 -1.45 2.97
N ILE A 56 0.41 -2.04 2.27
CA ILE A 56 -0.99 -1.62 2.26
C ILE A 56 -1.74 -2.54 3.21
N LYS A 57 -2.47 -1.97 4.17
CA LYS A 57 -3.22 -2.74 5.17
C LYS A 57 -4.70 -2.35 5.16
N LEU A 58 -5.56 -3.36 5.10
CA LEU A 58 -7.00 -3.21 5.33
C LEU A 58 -7.30 -3.36 6.83
N GLY A 59 -7.98 -2.37 7.39
CA GLY A 59 -8.50 -2.40 8.76
C GLY A 59 -10.03 -2.42 8.79
N GLU A 60 -10.59 -3.03 9.83
CA GLU A 60 -12.02 -3.04 10.09
C GLU A 60 -12.27 -2.96 11.61
N ALA A 61 -13.11 -2.04 12.04
CA ALA A 61 -13.57 -1.89 13.43
C ALA A 61 -14.91 -1.15 13.46
N ASP A 62 -15.83 -1.59 14.31
CA ASP A 62 -17.13 -0.92 14.54
C ASP A 62 -17.93 -0.62 13.26
N GLY A 63 -17.83 -1.50 12.26
CA GLY A 63 -18.51 -1.34 10.97
C GLY A 63 -17.88 -0.29 10.03
N ARG A 64 -16.73 0.27 10.42
CA ARG A 64 -15.85 1.08 9.56
C ARG A 64 -14.75 0.22 8.98
N CYS A 65 -14.51 0.36 7.67
CA CYS A 65 -13.38 -0.21 6.97
C CYS A 65 -12.48 0.92 6.45
N TRP A 66 -11.18 0.72 6.52
CA TRP A 66 -10.19 1.68 6.01
C TRP A 66 -8.99 0.96 5.39
N VAL A 67 -8.23 1.68 4.58
CA VAL A 67 -7.00 1.21 3.96
C VAL A 67 -5.88 2.16 4.36
N GLU A 68 -4.75 1.61 4.80
CA GLU A 68 -3.57 2.37 5.24
C GLU A 68 -2.36 2.03 4.37
N ALA A 69 -1.55 3.04 4.11
CA ALA A 69 -0.17 2.89 3.68
C ALA A 69 0.73 2.90 4.91
N ARG A 70 1.70 1.99 4.96
CA ARG A 70 2.67 1.89 6.04
C ARG A 70 4.08 1.78 5.49
N ASN A 71 5.03 2.40 6.17
CA ASN A 71 6.45 2.28 5.84
C ASN A 71 6.99 0.88 6.18
N GLU A 72 8.27 0.66 5.85
CA GLU A 72 9.03 -0.57 6.11
C GLU A 72 9.05 -1.01 7.59
N HIS A 73 8.93 -0.05 8.52
CA HIS A 73 8.85 -0.31 9.96
C HIS A 73 7.41 -0.39 10.49
N GLY A 74 6.40 -0.29 9.62
CA GLY A 74 4.99 -0.45 9.96
C GLY A 74 4.29 0.81 10.49
N TRP A 75 4.95 1.97 10.48
CA TRP A 75 4.32 3.27 10.80
C TRP A 75 3.37 3.70 9.69
N ILE A 76 2.26 4.32 10.08
CA ILE A 76 1.23 4.77 9.14
C ILE A 76 1.74 6.01 8.41
N LEU A 77 1.70 5.97 7.08
CA LEU A 77 2.02 7.09 6.20
C LEU A 77 0.75 7.85 5.80
N GLU A 78 -0.32 7.10 5.50
CA GLU A 78 -1.59 7.63 5.00
C GLU A 78 -2.71 6.64 5.29
N SER A 79 -3.96 7.12 5.38
CA SER A 79 -5.14 6.28 5.60
C SER A 79 -6.38 6.86 4.91
N GLU A 80 -7.22 5.99 4.36
CA GLU A 80 -8.50 6.34 3.74
C GLU A 80 -9.63 5.45 4.26
N ILE A 81 -10.77 6.05 4.62
CA ILE A 81 -11.99 5.30 4.97
C ILE A 81 -12.61 4.82 3.66
N VAL A 82 -12.86 3.51 3.55
CA VAL A 82 -13.48 2.92 2.34
C VAL A 82 -14.94 2.53 2.55
N ALA A 83 -15.35 2.33 3.81
CA ALA A 83 -16.74 2.15 4.16
C ALA A 83 -16.98 2.58 5.61
N ASP A 84 -17.92 3.49 5.83
CA ASP A 84 -18.51 3.83 7.12
C ASP A 84 -20.00 4.09 6.87
N LYS A 85 -20.87 3.41 7.64
CA LYS A 85 -22.33 3.56 7.52
C LYS A 85 -22.85 4.85 8.15
N ASN A 86 -22.15 5.35 9.18
CA ASN A 86 -22.53 6.55 9.92
C ASN A 86 -22.02 7.80 9.21
N LEU A 87 -20.89 7.71 8.50
CA LEU A 87 -20.25 8.82 7.79
C LEU A 87 -19.99 8.47 6.31
N PRO A 88 -21.03 8.17 5.51
CA PRO A 88 -20.85 7.66 4.15
C PRO A 88 -20.18 8.67 3.19
N PHE A 89 -20.23 9.96 3.51
CA PHE A 89 -19.56 11.01 2.74
C PHE A 89 -18.03 11.00 2.87
N LEU A 90 -17.48 10.26 3.84
CA LEU A 90 -16.04 10.01 3.98
C LEU A 90 -15.56 8.79 3.18
N ASN A 91 -16.47 8.02 2.57
CA ASN A 91 -16.11 6.77 1.90
C ASN A 91 -15.39 7.05 0.58
N CYS A 92 -14.14 6.61 0.51
CA CYS A 92 -13.34 6.53 -0.71
C CYS A 92 -13.57 5.17 -1.39
N PRO A 93 -13.81 5.10 -2.71
CA PRO A 93 -13.80 3.84 -3.44
C PRO A 93 -12.49 3.08 -3.19
N ILE A 94 -12.56 1.78 -2.88
CA ILE A 94 -11.38 1.01 -2.47
C ILE A 94 -10.24 1.04 -3.49
N ASP A 95 -10.53 0.98 -4.79
CA ASP A 95 -9.51 1.08 -5.83
C ASP A 95 -8.77 2.42 -5.80
N LYS A 96 -9.49 3.51 -5.47
CA LYS A 96 -8.90 4.85 -5.32
C LYS A 96 -8.08 4.98 -4.05
N ALA A 97 -8.53 4.37 -2.96
CA ALA A 97 -7.75 4.29 -1.73
C ALA A 97 -6.45 3.49 -1.96
N ILE A 98 -6.51 2.32 -2.60
CA ILE A 98 -5.34 1.51 -2.96
C ILE A 98 -4.39 2.30 -3.85
N GLU A 99 -4.90 2.96 -4.90
CA GLU A 99 -4.09 3.83 -5.76
C GLU A 99 -3.36 4.91 -4.96
N LYS A 100 -4.06 5.60 -4.04
CA LYS A 100 -3.46 6.60 -3.16
C LYS A 100 -2.37 5.99 -2.26
N MET A 101 -2.62 4.81 -1.68
CA MET A 101 -1.65 4.16 -0.79
C MET A 101 -0.36 3.76 -1.52
N VAL A 102 -0.46 3.14 -2.71
CA VAL A 102 0.74 2.77 -3.49
C VAL A 102 1.53 4.02 -3.87
N ARG A 103 0.85 5.07 -4.37
CA ARG A 103 1.52 6.33 -4.75
C ARG A 103 2.17 7.01 -3.54
N CYS A 104 1.51 6.99 -2.38
CA CYS A 104 2.08 7.51 -1.13
C CYS A 104 3.37 6.76 -0.76
N ILE A 105 3.35 5.42 -0.80
CA ILE A 105 4.54 4.59 -0.52
C ILE A 105 5.70 4.96 -1.46
N VAL A 106 5.46 5.01 -2.77
CA VAL A 106 6.50 5.33 -3.76
C VAL A 106 7.08 6.72 -3.54
N ASN A 107 6.21 7.72 -3.36
CA ASN A 107 6.64 9.10 -3.12
C ASN A 107 7.42 9.23 -1.80
N THR A 108 7.00 8.55 -0.74
CA THR A 108 7.72 8.57 0.54
C THR A 108 9.08 7.91 0.42
N ALA A 109 9.17 6.75 -0.24
CA ALA A 109 10.44 6.06 -0.46
C ALA A 109 11.45 6.98 -1.16
N HIS A 110 11.06 7.64 -2.26
CA HIS A 110 11.94 8.55 -3.00
C HIS A 110 12.22 9.89 -2.29
N ALA A 111 11.39 10.30 -1.33
CA ALA A 111 11.59 11.55 -0.59
C ALA A 111 12.45 11.38 0.67
N CYS A 112 12.46 10.18 1.25
CA CYS A 112 13.11 9.90 2.54
C CYS A 112 14.46 9.19 2.42
N TYR A 113 14.78 8.60 1.26
CA TYR A 113 15.96 7.77 1.01
C TYR A 113 16.68 8.19 -0.27
#